data_AF-A0A8D8DW87-F1
#
_entry.id   AF-A0A8D8DW87-F1
#
_cell.length_a   1.000
_cell.length_b   1.000
_cell.length_c   1.000
_cell.angle_alpha   90.00
_cell.angle_beta   90.00
_cell.angle_gamma   90.00
#
_symmetry.space_group_name_H-M   'P 1'
#
loop_
_entity.id
_entity.type
_entity.pdbx_description
1 polymer ?
#
loop_
_entity_poly.entity_id
_entity_poly.type
_entity_poly.pdbx_seq_one_letter_code
_entity_poly.pdbx_strand_id
1 'polypeptide(L)'
;RGDQITFKSPEEFTVAGINGYDEANNDLYYTAIPAHKPNHRHVYRDGGCLTCNLLKDKLSNETPCNYASVSFSPDFSYFAATCSGPTPSYSQIFRTADLQLVMDWELNVQLRDRLSGYKKTQVRFLRVPVANGMEASVRLYLPPEIDFEVPENNQRKYPMIVQVYGGPNSARVIDTFTVGFGD
;
A
#
# COMPACT_ATOMS: atom_id res chain seq x y z
N ARG A 1 -15.25 30.32 -25.42
CA ARG A 1 -14.48 29.14 -25.89
C ARG A 1 -14.31 28.27 -24.65
N GLY A 2 -15.14 27.23 -24.50
CA GLY A 2 -15.12 26.42 -23.28
C GLY A 2 -13.87 25.56 -23.28
N ASP A 3 -13.14 25.55 -22.17
CA ASP A 3 -11.98 24.67 -22.01
C ASP A 3 -12.43 23.22 -22.10
N GLN A 4 -11.80 22.44 -22.99
CA GLN A 4 -12.00 20.99 -23.00
C GLN A 4 -11.19 20.39 -21.85
N ILE A 5 -11.89 19.92 -20.82
CA ILE A 5 -11.31 19.25 -19.66
C ILE A 5 -11.25 17.75 -19.95
N THR A 6 -10.07 17.16 -19.81
CA THR A 6 -9.87 15.70 -19.90
C THR A 6 -9.38 15.18 -18.55
N PHE A 7 -10.08 14.21 -17.98
CA PHE A 7 -9.68 13.56 -16.73
C PHE A 7 -8.65 12.46 -17.01
N LYS A 8 -7.53 12.49 -16.27
CA LYS A 8 -6.41 11.53 -16.38
C LYS A 8 -6.40 10.46 -15.27
N SER A 9 -7.27 10.60 -14.27
CA SER A 9 -7.47 9.61 -13.21
C SER A 9 -8.72 8.76 -13.49
N PRO A 10 -8.71 7.45 -13.17
CA PRO A 10 -9.91 6.63 -13.24
C PRO A 10 -11.01 7.14 -12.30
N GLU A 11 -12.26 6.82 -12.63
CA GLU A 11 -13.40 7.04 -11.73
C GLU A 11 -13.26 6.21 -10.46
N GLU A 12 -13.79 6.72 -9.34
CA GLU A 12 -13.71 6.09 -8.01
C GLU A 12 -12.29 6.01 -7.42
N PHE A 13 -11.40 6.92 -7.82
CA PHE A 13 -10.07 7.06 -7.24
C PHE A 13 -9.94 8.41 -6.56
N THR A 14 -9.25 8.44 -5.42
CA THR A 14 -8.78 9.68 -4.81
C THR A 14 -7.30 9.86 -5.11
N VAL A 15 -6.95 10.95 -5.81
CA VAL A 15 -5.55 11.32 -6.04
C VAL A 15 -5.00 11.94 -4.76
N ALA A 16 -3.96 11.33 -4.20
CA ALA A 16 -3.33 11.75 -2.96
C ALA A 16 -2.15 12.72 -3.18
N GLY A 17 -1.55 12.70 -4.37
CA GLY A 17 -0.45 13.59 -4.73
C GLY A 17 0.07 13.35 -6.15
N ILE A 18 0.70 14.37 -6.72
CA ILE A 18 1.37 14.29 -8.02
C ILE A 18 2.84 13.96 -7.77
N ASN A 19 3.33 12.89 -8.40
CA ASN A 19 4.73 12.45 -8.27
C ASN A 19 5.64 13.15 -9.30
N GLY A 20 5.10 13.56 -10.45
CA GLY A 20 5.82 14.29 -11.47
C GLY A 20 5.10 14.29 -12.82
N TYR A 21 5.58 15.12 -13.74
CA TYR A 21 5.11 15.18 -15.13
C TYR A 21 6.32 15.16 -16.05
N ASP A 22 6.42 14.13 -16.89
CA ASP A 22 7.45 14.02 -17.92
C ASP A 22 6.96 14.71 -19.19
N GLU A 23 7.43 15.93 -19.42
CA GLU A 23 7.01 16.74 -20.57
C GLU A 23 7.43 16.13 -21.90
N ALA A 24 8.56 15.41 -21.94
CA ALA A 24 9.10 14.86 -23.18
C ALA A 24 8.23 13.71 -23.70
N ASN A 25 7.72 12.89 -22.78
CA ASN A 25 6.85 11.75 -23.10
C ASN A 25 5.36 12.05 -22.86
N ASN A 26 5.01 13.23 -22.34
CA ASN A 26 3.65 13.65 -22.00
C ASN A 26 2.97 12.69 -20.98
N ASP A 27 3.72 12.26 -19.97
CA ASP A 27 3.26 11.31 -18.95
C ASP A 27 3.04 11.98 -17.60
N LEU A 28 1.84 11.79 -17.02
CA LEU A 28 1.52 12.26 -15.67
C LEU A 28 1.59 11.12 -14.66
N TYR A 29 2.46 11.28 -13.66
CA TYR A 29 2.63 10.34 -12.56
C TYR A 29 1.95 10.85 -11.29
N TYR A 30 1.11 10.03 -10.68
CA TYR A 30 0.38 10.41 -9.47
C TYR A 30 0.10 9.23 -8.56
N THR A 31 0.02 9.49 -7.26
CA THR A 31 -0.34 8.51 -6.25
C THR A 31 -1.86 8.56 -6.08
N ALA A 32 -2.52 7.41 -6.20
CA ALA A 32 -3.98 7.33 -6.05
C ALA A 32 -4.43 6.14 -5.19
N ILE A 33 -5.69 6.26 -4.78
CA ILE A 33 -6.39 5.41 -3.81
C ILE A 33 -7.65 4.87 -4.49
N PRO A 34 -7.75 3.57 -4.79
CA PRO A 34 -8.99 2.99 -5.28
C PRO A 34 -10.06 2.96 -4.18
N ALA A 35 -11.30 3.38 -4.45
CA ALA A 35 -12.39 3.39 -3.46
C ALA A 35 -12.71 1.99 -2.89
N HIS A 36 -12.55 0.94 -3.71
CA HIS A 36 -12.73 -0.45 -3.26
C HIS A 36 -11.57 -0.96 -2.38
N LYS A 37 -10.43 -0.27 -2.35
CA LYS A 37 -9.23 -0.62 -1.56
C LYS A 37 -8.65 0.63 -0.87
N PRO A 38 -9.35 1.23 0.10
CA PRO A 38 -8.97 2.51 0.71
C PRO A 38 -7.66 2.45 1.51
N ASN A 39 -7.25 1.25 1.92
CA ASN A 39 -5.98 0.96 2.60
C ASN A 39 -4.78 0.84 1.65
N HIS A 40 -4.99 0.82 0.33
CA HIS A 40 -3.94 0.72 -0.67
C HIS A 40 -3.48 2.10 -1.16
N ARG A 41 -2.22 2.19 -1.56
CA ARG A 41 -1.64 3.35 -2.23
C ARG A 41 -0.75 2.85 -3.36
N HIS A 42 -0.99 3.35 -4.57
CA HIS A 42 -0.20 3.01 -5.75
C HIS A 42 0.09 4.25 -6.58
N VAL A 43 1.14 4.16 -7.37
CA VAL A 43 1.47 5.18 -8.37
C VAL A 43 0.90 4.77 -9.72
N TYR A 44 0.33 5.73 -10.41
CA TYR A 44 -0.33 5.60 -11.70
C TYR A 44 0.37 6.49 -12.72
N ARG A 45 0.32 6.06 -13.99
CA ARG A 45 0.75 6.78 -15.19
C ARG A 45 -0.43 6.81 -16.14
N ASP A 46 -0.98 8.00 -16.39
CA ASP A 46 -2.09 8.22 -17.34
C ASP A 46 -3.28 7.26 -17.19
N GLY A 47 -3.64 6.92 -15.95
CA GLY A 47 -4.75 6.03 -15.62
C GLY A 47 -4.35 4.56 -15.44
N GLY A 48 -3.18 4.15 -15.93
CA GLY A 48 -2.62 2.82 -15.71
C GLY A 48 -1.89 2.73 -14.38
N CYS A 49 -2.08 1.64 -13.63
CA CYS A 49 -1.35 1.44 -12.37
C CYS A 49 0.10 1.00 -12.64
N LEU A 50 1.06 1.89 -12.37
CA LEU A 50 2.49 1.65 -12.56
C LEU A 50 3.01 0.59 -11.57
N THR A 51 2.60 0.68 -10.30
CA THR A 51 3.21 -0.13 -9.22
C THR A 51 2.46 -1.43 -8.90
N CYS A 52 1.19 -1.58 -9.31
CA CYS A 52 0.31 -2.67 -8.83
C CYS A 52 0.86 -4.07 -9.10
N ASN A 53 1.43 -4.30 -10.30
CA ASN A 53 1.97 -5.60 -10.70
C ASN A 53 3.50 -5.60 -10.77
N LEU A 54 4.13 -4.42 -10.67
CA LEU A 54 5.57 -4.24 -10.77
C LEU A 54 6.28 -4.66 -9.47
N LEU A 55 5.69 -4.32 -8.32
CA LEU A 55 6.31 -4.53 -7.02
C LEU A 55 5.77 -5.80 -6.37
N LYS A 56 6.66 -6.80 -6.26
CA LYS A 56 6.41 -8.06 -5.55
C LYS A 56 7.61 -8.39 -4.68
N ASP A 57 7.33 -8.77 -3.44
CA ASP A 57 8.39 -9.10 -2.49
C ASP A 57 8.90 -10.54 -2.73
N LYS A 58 10.03 -10.64 -3.43
CA LYS A 58 10.74 -11.90 -3.71
C LYS A 58 11.14 -12.66 -2.44
N LEU A 59 11.36 -11.96 -1.32
CA LEU A 59 11.73 -12.56 -0.04
C LEU A 59 10.50 -12.97 0.79
N SER A 60 9.29 -12.73 0.27
CA SER A 60 8.02 -13.10 0.91
C SER A 60 7.07 -13.78 -0.08
N ASN A 61 7.55 -14.78 -0.82
CA ASN A 61 6.73 -15.57 -1.75
C ASN A 61 5.98 -14.72 -2.79
N GLU A 62 6.64 -13.74 -3.40
CA GLU A 62 6.05 -12.85 -4.41
C GLU A 62 4.82 -12.07 -3.91
N THR A 63 4.74 -11.80 -2.60
CA THR A 63 3.63 -11.04 -2.01
C THR A 63 3.51 -9.68 -2.71
N PRO A 64 2.33 -9.33 -3.26
CA PRO A 64 2.13 -8.05 -3.90
C PRO A 64 2.32 -6.88 -2.93
N CYS A 65 2.93 -5.81 -3.41
CA CYS A 65 2.94 -4.56 -2.68
C CYS A 65 1.53 -3.95 -2.67
N ASN A 66 1.09 -3.39 -1.53
CA ASN A 66 -0.20 -2.69 -1.41
C ASN A 66 -0.04 -1.20 -1.06
N TYR A 67 1.16 -0.80 -0.63
CA TYR A 67 1.48 0.59 -0.30
C TYR A 67 2.81 0.98 -0.93
N ALA A 68 2.73 1.63 -2.08
CA ALA A 68 3.88 1.99 -2.90
C ALA A 68 4.04 3.51 -3.03
N SER A 69 5.29 3.96 -3.10
CA SER A 69 5.68 5.31 -3.49
C SER A 69 6.81 5.25 -4.52
N VAL A 70 6.98 6.33 -5.29
CA VAL A 70 8.10 6.46 -6.23
C VAL A 70 8.78 7.82 -6.11
N SER A 71 10.07 7.86 -6.46
CA SER A 71 10.86 9.06 -6.66
C SER A 71 11.58 8.96 -8.00
N PHE A 72 11.36 9.93 -8.89
CA PHE A 72 11.95 9.95 -10.23
C PHE A 72 13.33 10.61 -10.23
N SER A 73 14.19 10.19 -11.17
CA SER A 73 15.36 10.98 -11.55
C SER A 73 14.90 12.32 -12.18
N PRO A 74 15.74 13.37 -12.17
CA PRO A 74 15.36 14.68 -12.71
C PRO A 74 14.87 14.67 -14.17
N ASP A 75 15.36 13.71 -14.96
CA ASP A 75 15.04 13.52 -16.37
C ASP A 75 14.02 12.40 -16.62
N PHE A 76 13.41 11.85 -15.57
CA PHE A 76 12.48 10.72 -15.62
C PHE A 76 13.03 9.43 -16.26
N SER A 77 14.33 9.31 -16.51
CA SER A 77 14.92 8.10 -17.10
C SER A 77 14.86 6.89 -16.15
N TYR A 78 14.85 7.13 -14.84
CA TYR A 78 14.72 6.12 -13.78
C TYR A 78 13.74 6.56 -12.70
N PHE A 79 13.26 5.58 -11.93
CA PHE A 79 12.61 5.83 -10.65
C PHE A 79 13.02 4.82 -9.59
N ALA A 80 13.13 5.30 -8.35
CA ALA A 80 13.20 4.46 -7.17
C ALA A 80 11.77 4.22 -6.69
N ALA A 81 11.32 2.96 -6.68
CA ALA A 81 10.06 2.54 -6.11
C ALA A 81 10.30 1.96 -4.71
N THR A 82 9.51 2.41 -3.74
CA THR A 82 9.53 1.88 -2.37
C THR A 82 8.19 1.24 -2.07
N CYS A 83 8.24 -0.02 -1.65
CA CYS A 83 7.10 -0.70 -1.07
C CYS A 83 7.19 -0.61 0.46
N SER A 84 6.12 -0.16 1.10
CA SER A 84 6.03 -0.01 2.56
C SER A 84 5.09 -1.02 3.20
N GLY A 85 4.52 -1.96 2.45
CA GLY A 85 3.65 -3.02 2.99
C GLY A 85 2.97 -3.86 1.91
N PRO A 86 2.46 -5.05 2.27
CA PRO A 86 2.23 -5.52 3.65
C PRO A 86 3.44 -6.19 4.31
N THR A 87 4.53 -6.42 3.57
CA THR A 87 5.76 -7.05 4.08
C THR A 87 6.79 -5.98 4.48
N PRO A 88 7.90 -6.35 5.18
CA PRO A 88 8.95 -5.39 5.51
C PRO A 88 9.36 -4.55 4.30
N SER A 89 9.56 -3.25 4.50
CA SER A 89 9.76 -2.34 3.39
C SER A 89 10.94 -2.74 2.52
N TYR A 90 10.88 -2.38 1.25
CA TYR A 90 11.99 -2.56 0.32
C TYR A 90 11.93 -1.50 -0.78
N SER A 91 13.08 -1.22 -1.38
CA SER A 91 13.23 -0.25 -2.45
C SER A 91 13.99 -0.86 -3.62
N GLN A 92 13.52 -0.55 -4.83
CA GLN A 92 14.04 -1.05 -6.11
C GLN A 92 14.16 0.11 -7.09
N ILE A 93 15.17 0.06 -7.96
CA ILE A 93 15.36 1.05 -9.02
C ILE A 93 14.96 0.44 -10.35
N PHE A 94 14.13 1.16 -11.10
CA PHE A 94 13.63 0.78 -12.41
C PHE A 94 14.01 1.82 -13.46
N ARG A 95 14.23 1.37 -14.69
CA ARG A 95 14.24 2.23 -15.87
C ARG A 95 12.80 2.53 -16.27
N THR A 96 12.48 3.80 -16.46
CA THR A 96 11.08 4.24 -16.71
C THR A 96 10.55 3.77 -18.06
N ALA A 97 11.40 3.77 -19.09
CA ALA A 97 11.00 3.52 -20.48
C ALA A 97 10.33 2.15 -20.69
N ASP A 98 10.83 1.11 -20.03
CA ASP A 98 10.39 -0.28 -20.20
C ASP A 98 10.13 -1.01 -18.89
N LEU A 99 10.15 -0.29 -17.77
CA LEU A 99 9.96 -0.82 -16.42
C LEU A 99 10.96 -1.94 -16.07
N GLN A 100 12.14 -1.93 -16.70
CA GLN A 100 13.17 -2.90 -16.39
C GLN A 100 13.72 -2.64 -14.99
N LEU A 101 13.72 -3.68 -14.14
CA LEU A 101 14.43 -3.66 -12.86
C LEU A 101 15.93 -3.50 -13.13
N VAL A 102 16.51 -2.41 -12.62
CA VAL A 102 17.94 -2.12 -12.70
C VAL A 102 18.65 -2.80 -11.53
N MET A 103 18.15 -2.59 -10.31
CA MET A 103 18.70 -3.22 -9.11
C MET A 103 17.72 -3.19 -7.93
N ASP A 104 17.89 -4.16 -7.03
CA ASP A 104 17.36 -4.11 -5.66
C ASP A 104 18.24 -3.15 -4.84
N TRP A 105 17.67 -2.04 -4.35
CA TRP A 105 18.44 -0.99 -3.66
C TRP A 105 18.56 -1.25 -2.15
N GLU A 106 17.44 -1.57 -1.50
CA GLU A 106 17.40 -1.94 -0.08
C GLU A 106 16.27 -2.98 0.10
N LEU A 107 16.59 -4.14 0.66
CA LEU A 107 15.63 -5.23 0.86
C LEU A 107 15.30 -5.48 2.34
N ASN A 108 15.93 -4.74 3.25
CA ASN A 108 15.83 -4.87 4.70
C ASN A 108 16.12 -6.29 5.21
N VAL A 109 17.12 -6.96 4.63
CA VAL A 109 17.48 -8.36 4.95
C VAL A 109 17.77 -8.54 6.43
N GLN A 110 18.55 -7.65 7.04
CA GLN A 110 18.88 -7.73 8.47
C GLN A 110 17.62 -7.64 9.37
N LEU A 111 16.64 -6.81 9.01
CA LEU A 111 15.39 -6.71 9.73
C LEU A 111 14.57 -7.99 9.56
N ARG A 112 14.50 -8.53 8.35
CA ARG A 112 13.80 -9.78 8.04
C ARG A 112 14.39 -10.96 8.82
N ASP A 113 15.71 -11.05 8.90
CA ASP A 113 16.41 -12.08 9.67
C ASP A 113 16.06 -11.99 11.15
N ARG A 114 16.05 -10.77 11.73
CA ARG A 114 15.62 -10.56 13.11
C ARG A 114 14.17 -10.96 13.34
N LEU A 115 13.29 -10.70 12.38
CA LEU A 115 11.86 -11.02 12.48
C LEU A 115 11.57 -12.51 12.26
N SER A 116 12.47 -13.27 11.64
CA SER A 116 12.25 -14.68 11.28
C SER A 116 12.03 -15.59 12.49
N GLY A 117 12.57 -15.22 13.66
CA GLY A 117 12.35 -15.93 14.93
C GLY A 117 11.01 -15.65 15.61
N TYR A 118 10.23 -14.68 15.12
CA TYR A 118 8.95 -14.29 15.73
C TYR A 118 7.76 -14.88 14.95
N LYS A 119 6.70 -15.22 15.68
CA LYS A 119 5.43 -15.61 15.04
C LYS A 119 4.82 -14.40 14.33
N LYS A 120 4.42 -14.59 13.07
CA LYS A 120 3.76 -13.55 12.28
C LYS A 120 2.33 -13.32 12.77
N THR A 121 2.01 -12.08 13.09
CA THR A 121 0.65 -11.64 13.41
C THR A 121 -0.25 -11.77 12.18
N GLN A 122 -1.47 -12.24 12.36
CA GLN A 122 -2.46 -12.23 11.29
C GLN A 122 -3.08 -10.83 11.19
N VAL A 123 -3.02 -10.22 10.00
CA VAL A 123 -3.65 -8.93 9.73
C VAL A 123 -4.92 -9.15 8.92
N ARG A 124 -6.02 -8.55 9.36
CA ARG A 124 -7.31 -8.59 8.66
C ARG A 124 -7.84 -7.18 8.45
N PHE A 125 -8.35 -6.91 7.26
CA PHE A 125 -9.06 -5.68 6.94
C PHE A 125 -10.55 -5.99 6.80
N LEU A 126 -11.38 -5.25 7.53
CA LEU A 126 -12.82 -5.40 7.53
C LEU A 126 -13.49 -4.08 7.13
N ARG A 127 -14.68 -4.19 6.56
CA ARG A 127 -15.60 -3.06 6.39
C ARG A 127 -16.78 -3.27 7.33
N VAL A 128 -17.02 -2.27 8.17
CA VAL A 128 -18.09 -2.32 9.16
C VAL A 128 -19.10 -1.23 8.84
N PRO A 129 -20.38 -1.56 8.60
CA PRO A 129 -21.41 -0.57 8.38
C PRO A 129 -21.54 0.38 9.57
N VAL A 130 -21.67 1.67 9.30
CA VAL A 130 -21.95 2.71 10.29
C VAL A 130 -23.18 3.54 9.87
N ALA A 131 -23.55 4.54 10.67
CA ALA A 131 -24.71 5.38 10.39
C ALA A 131 -24.64 6.03 8.99
N ASN A 132 -25.82 6.35 8.44
CA ASN A 132 -25.98 7.06 7.16
C ASN A 132 -25.43 6.30 5.94
N GLY A 133 -25.41 4.97 5.97
CA GLY A 133 -25.00 4.14 4.82
C GLY A 133 -23.51 4.19 4.51
N MET A 134 -22.68 4.68 5.44
CA MET A 134 -21.23 4.67 5.29
C MET A 134 -20.63 3.36 5.83
N GLU A 135 -19.43 3.02 5.36
CA GLU A 135 -18.65 1.89 5.88
C GLU A 135 -17.35 2.39 6.50
N ALA A 136 -17.07 1.96 7.73
CA ALA A 136 -15.78 2.17 8.38
C ALA A 136 -14.79 1.07 8.00
N SER A 137 -13.56 1.46 7.65
CA SER A 137 -12.46 0.51 7.51
C SER A 137 -11.89 0.16 8.87
N VAL A 138 -11.69 -1.13 9.14
CA VAL A 138 -11.13 -1.66 10.40
C VAL A 138 -9.95 -2.56 10.08
N ARG A 139 -8.85 -2.43 10.84
CA ARG A 139 -7.69 -3.33 10.79
C ARG A 139 -7.59 -4.11 12.10
N LEU A 140 -7.58 -5.44 12.01
CA LEU A 140 -7.36 -6.32 13.15
C LEU A 140 -5.95 -6.90 13.08
N TYR A 141 -5.27 -6.85 14.22
CA TYR A 141 -4.06 -7.61 14.49
C TYR A 141 -4.44 -8.77 15.41
N LEU A 142 -4.35 -9.99 14.91
CA LEU A 142 -4.78 -11.19 15.61
C LEU A 142 -3.57 -12.05 15.97
N PRO A 143 -3.53 -12.62 17.19
CA PRO A 143 -2.61 -13.68 17.53
C PRO A 143 -2.63 -14.80 16.46
N PRO A 144 -1.47 -15.37 16.10
CA PRO A 144 -1.35 -16.40 15.08
C PRO A 144 -2.27 -17.61 15.32
N GLU A 145 -2.61 -17.89 16.58
CA GLU A 145 -3.41 -19.05 16.99
C GLU A 145 -4.93 -18.83 16.86
N ILE A 146 -5.40 -17.60 16.59
CA ILE A 146 -6.83 -17.35 16.37
C ILE A 146 -7.20 -17.84 14.97
N ASP A 147 -8.22 -18.69 14.92
CA ASP A 147 -8.89 -19.05 13.68
C ASP A 147 -10.00 -18.03 13.41
N PHE A 148 -9.72 -17.05 12.56
CA PHE A 148 -10.70 -16.00 12.23
C PHE A 148 -11.84 -16.52 11.34
N GLU A 149 -11.57 -17.54 10.51
CA GLU A 149 -12.52 -18.05 9.53
C GLU A 149 -13.52 -19.03 10.16
N VAL A 150 -13.09 -19.77 11.19
CA VAL A 150 -13.90 -20.77 11.89
C VAL A 150 -13.92 -20.46 13.39
N PRO A 151 -14.78 -19.54 13.85
CA PRO A 151 -14.77 -19.04 15.22
C PRO A 151 -14.90 -20.12 16.30
N GLU A 152 -15.64 -21.20 16.02
CA GLU A 152 -15.87 -22.34 16.91
C GLU A 152 -14.59 -23.13 17.24
N ASN A 153 -13.53 -23.02 16.42
CA ASN A 153 -12.23 -23.62 16.70
C ASN A 153 -11.49 -22.89 17.85
N ASN A 154 -11.90 -21.66 18.18
CA ASN A 154 -11.25 -20.85 19.21
C ASN A 154 -11.72 -21.23 20.62
N GLN A 155 -10.81 -21.81 21.41
CA GLN A 155 -11.10 -22.25 22.77
C GLN A 155 -10.86 -21.18 23.85
N ARG A 156 -10.38 -19.99 23.45
CA ARG A 156 -9.95 -18.93 24.37
C ARG A 156 -10.58 -17.59 23.98
N LYS A 157 -10.88 -16.79 25.01
CA LYS A 157 -11.25 -15.37 24.84
C LYS A 157 -10.00 -14.51 24.97
N TYR A 158 -9.89 -13.50 24.12
CA TYR A 158 -8.76 -12.58 24.10
C TYR A 158 -9.24 -11.18 24.49
N PRO A 159 -8.48 -10.41 25.29
CA PRO A 159 -8.75 -9.00 25.49
C PRO A 159 -8.58 -8.26 24.16
N MET A 160 -9.50 -7.36 23.85
CA MET A 160 -9.41 -6.51 22.67
C MET A 160 -8.94 -5.12 23.10
N ILE A 161 -7.86 -4.65 22.46
CA ILE A 161 -7.41 -3.25 22.57
C ILE A 161 -7.90 -2.54 21.32
N VAL A 162 -8.64 -1.45 21.52
CA VAL A 162 -9.12 -0.62 20.41
C VAL A 162 -8.25 0.63 20.34
N GLN A 163 -7.51 0.77 19.24
CA GLN A 163 -6.72 1.97 18.96
C GLN A 163 -7.44 2.81 17.92
N VAL A 164 -7.77 4.05 18.27
CA VAL A 164 -8.42 5.00 17.36
C VAL A 164 -7.53 6.21 17.13
N TYR A 165 -7.54 6.70 15.89
CA TYR A 165 -7.12 8.04 15.57
C TYR A 165 -8.23 8.66 14.72
N GLY A 166 -8.81 9.75 15.23
CA GLY A 166 -9.97 10.43 14.63
C GLY A 166 -9.63 11.80 14.07
N GLY A 167 -8.35 12.05 13.73
CA GLY A 167 -7.93 13.31 13.14
C GLY A 167 -8.69 13.57 11.83
N PRO A 168 -9.22 14.78 11.60
CA PRO A 168 -9.84 15.11 10.33
C PRO A 168 -8.89 14.83 9.16
N ASN A 169 -9.43 14.27 8.06
CA ASN A 169 -8.68 13.92 6.85
C ASN A 169 -7.52 12.91 7.06
N SER A 170 -7.54 12.15 8.16
CA SER A 170 -6.56 11.09 8.41
C SER A 170 -7.09 9.71 8.02
N ALA A 171 -6.19 8.82 7.62
CA ALA A 171 -6.48 7.43 7.34
C ALA A 171 -5.61 6.54 8.21
N ARG A 172 -6.21 5.92 9.23
CA ARG A 172 -5.50 5.01 10.16
C ARG A 172 -5.35 3.59 9.60
N VAL A 173 -6.34 3.15 8.82
CA VAL A 173 -6.37 1.81 8.25
C VAL A 173 -5.71 1.85 6.88
N ILE A 174 -4.40 1.62 6.89
CA ILE A 174 -3.54 1.51 5.70
C ILE A 174 -2.75 0.22 5.74
N ASP A 175 -2.39 -0.31 4.57
CA ASP A 175 -1.68 -1.59 4.43
C ASP A 175 -0.16 -1.41 4.40
N THR A 176 0.36 -0.73 5.41
CA THR A 176 1.79 -0.59 5.66
C THR A 176 2.26 -1.64 6.66
N PHE A 177 3.50 -2.10 6.48
CA PHE A 177 4.18 -2.94 7.44
C PHE A 177 4.66 -2.11 8.63
N THR A 178 4.29 -2.54 9.84
CA THR A 178 4.75 -1.95 11.09
C THR A 178 5.06 -3.03 12.12
N VAL A 179 6.00 -2.76 13.01
CA VAL A 179 6.34 -3.63 14.15
C VAL A 179 6.37 -2.74 15.39
N GLY A 180 5.34 -2.82 16.21
CA GLY A 180 5.20 -1.95 17.37
C GLY A 180 3.77 -1.93 17.88
N PHE A 181 3.60 -1.38 19.08
CA PHE A 181 2.28 -1.03 19.58
C PHE A 181 2.01 0.43 19.19
N GLY A 182 0.97 0.65 18.40
CA GLY A 182 0.48 2.00 18.16
C GLY A 182 0.74 2.60 16.78
N ASP A 183 1.22 1.82 15.80
CA ASP A 183 1.60 2.28 14.46
C ASP A 183 0.59 2.02 13.34
#